data_AF-A0AAV4BLC3-F1
#
_entry.id   AF-A0AAV4BLC3-F1
#
_cell.length_a   1.000
_cell.length_b   1.000
_cell.length_c   1.000
_cell.angle_alpha   90.00
_cell.angle_beta   90.00
_cell.angle_gamma   90.00
#
_symmetry.space_group_name_H-M   'P 1'
#
loop_
_entity.id
_entity.type
_entity.pdbx_description
1 polymer ?
#
loop_
_entity_poly.entity_id
_entity_poly.type
_entity_poly.pdbx_seq_one_letter_code
_entity_poly.pdbx_strand_id
1 'polypeptide(L)'
;MAAPCSWPALFLFSIVLIMLVPYQSLAQNKKNKKSLVIKVEDVKEFKKLLRTKTNLLVICVQSEKSTTKLNKLFEDVAEEMKGKATLAYINCGADKKFCKKLKVAPEDIELKHYKDGEFNKNYDRKLAFKSMVNFLLDPTGDIPWEEDPTATDVVHINSEDAFTKLLKKDKNPLLVMFYAPWCGYCKRLKPDFASAASEVKSQFTLVGIDVDKAPTMALRMQYNITGFPTLLYFEKGKVKYKYGLDNDKKSILAWLKNPSNPKEPEQEPVWADEPSDVVHLTDATFSDFVQQNPSVLVMFYAPWCGHCKKMKPDYTQAAQTLKDKQVRLSF
;
A
#
# COMPACT_ATOMS: atom_id res chain seq x y z
N MET A 1 -59.67 -70.02 20.70
CA MET A 1 -60.70 -69.88 21.75
C MET A 1 -60.09 -69.14 22.93
N ALA A 2 -60.86 -68.24 23.55
CA ALA A 2 -60.55 -67.37 24.70
C ALA A 2 -59.82 -66.02 24.43
N ALA A 3 -60.63 -64.96 24.34
CA ALA A 3 -60.44 -63.69 25.08
C ALA A 3 -61.01 -63.88 26.53
N PRO A 4 -60.97 -62.93 27.51
CA PRO A 4 -60.81 -61.47 27.41
C PRO A 4 -60.13 -60.75 28.62
N CYS A 5 -60.32 -59.41 28.68
CA CYS A 5 -60.16 -58.43 29.80
C CYS A 5 -58.78 -57.79 30.01
N SER A 6 -58.60 -56.49 30.27
CA SER A 6 -59.52 -55.35 30.51
C SER A 6 -58.73 -54.02 30.49
N TRP A 7 -59.38 -52.94 30.03
CA TRP A 7 -58.99 -51.51 30.11
C TRP A 7 -59.15 -50.94 31.55
N PRO A 8 -58.54 -49.78 31.96
CA PRO A 8 -58.81 -48.48 31.31
C PRO A 8 -57.71 -47.39 31.29
N ALA A 9 -57.88 -46.53 30.27
CA ALA A 9 -57.70 -45.08 30.18
C ALA A 9 -56.90 -44.31 31.25
N LEU A 10 -55.88 -43.58 30.78
CA LEU A 10 -55.57 -42.23 31.29
C LEU A 10 -55.36 -41.28 30.11
N PHE A 11 -56.33 -40.38 29.96
CA PHE A 11 -56.26 -39.16 29.18
C PHE A 11 -55.17 -38.25 29.77
N LEU A 12 -54.20 -37.84 28.96
CA LEU A 12 -53.44 -36.62 29.20
C LEU A 12 -53.50 -35.76 27.94
N PHE A 13 -54.49 -34.87 27.95
CA PHE A 13 -54.46 -33.63 27.19
C PHE A 13 -53.16 -32.89 27.54
N SER A 14 -52.26 -32.74 26.58
CA SER A 14 -51.19 -31.73 26.65
C SER A 14 -51.41 -30.70 25.57
N ILE A 15 -51.85 -29.55 26.07
CA ILE A 15 -52.13 -28.30 25.38
C ILE A 15 -50.90 -27.86 24.60
N VAL A 16 -51.03 -27.75 23.27
CA VAL A 16 -50.06 -27.03 22.42
C VAL A 16 -50.27 -25.54 22.68
N LEU A 17 -49.49 -24.99 23.62
CA LEU A 17 -49.42 -23.56 23.87
C LEU A 17 -48.60 -22.91 22.75
N ILE A 18 -49.30 -22.37 21.74
CA ILE A 18 -48.70 -21.51 20.71
C ILE A 18 -48.24 -20.23 21.43
N MET A 19 -46.94 -20.18 21.75
CA MET A 19 -46.28 -18.97 22.22
C MET A 19 -46.19 -17.98 21.05
N LEU A 20 -47.20 -17.13 20.92
CA LEU A 20 -47.11 -15.85 20.22
C LEU A 20 -46.02 -15.02 20.91
N VAL A 21 -44.78 -15.15 20.44
CA VAL A 21 -43.70 -14.24 20.81
C VAL A 21 -44.07 -12.86 20.25
N PRO A 22 -44.30 -11.83 21.08
CA PRO A 22 -44.50 -10.50 20.56
C PRO A 22 -43.19 -10.08 19.89
N TYR A 23 -43.28 -9.75 18.60
CA TYR A 23 -42.23 -9.10 17.84
C TYR A 23 -42.02 -7.70 18.45
N GLN A 24 -41.32 -7.64 19.58
CA GLN A 24 -40.84 -6.39 20.14
C GLN A 24 -39.81 -5.86 19.14
N SER A 25 -40.23 -4.82 18.42
CA SER A 25 -39.38 -3.82 17.81
C SER A 25 -38.10 -3.67 18.63
N LEU A 26 -36.96 -4.08 18.05
CA LEU A 26 -35.64 -3.66 18.51
C LEU A 26 -35.54 -2.15 18.25
N ALA A 27 -36.20 -1.36 19.10
CA ALA A 27 -35.88 0.03 19.27
C ALA A 27 -34.41 0.09 19.67
N GLN A 28 -33.56 0.53 18.73
CA GLN A 28 -32.15 0.75 18.99
C GLN A 28 -32.01 1.69 20.18
N ASN A 29 -31.55 1.14 21.28
CA ASN A 29 -31.17 1.88 22.47
C ASN A 29 -29.93 2.70 22.09
N LYS A 30 -30.11 3.96 21.66
CA LYS A 30 -29.02 4.92 21.47
C LYS A 30 -28.39 5.22 22.83
N LYS A 31 -27.53 4.31 23.31
CA LYS A 31 -26.59 4.61 24.38
C LYS A 31 -25.75 5.80 23.91
N ASN A 32 -25.66 6.82 24.75
CA ASN A 32 -24.86 8.02 24.53
C ASN A 32 -23.38 7.60 24.49
N LYS A 33 -22.89 7.17 23.31
CA LYS A 33 -21.54 6.65 23.12
C LYS A 33 -20.57 7.80 23.30
N LYS A 34 -19.68 7.70 24.29
CA LYS A 34 -18.60 8.67 24.50
C LYS A 34 -17.78 8.77 23.21
N SER A 35 -17.61 10.00 22.71
CA SER A 35 -16.79 10.31 21.53
C SER A 35 -15.40 9.68 21.65
N LEU A 36 -14.93 9.08 20.55
CA LEU A 36 -13.57 8.54 20.47
C LEU A 36 -12.55 9.57 19.99
N VAL A 37 -13.02 10.69 19.44
CA VAL A 37 -12.19 11.84 19.09
C VAL A 37 -11.86 12.62 20.35
N ILE A 38 -10.57 12.72 20.67
CA ILE A 38 -10.12 13.39 21.89
C ILE A 38 -10.16 14.90 21.68
N LYS A 39 -11.05 15.61 22.37
CA LYS A 39 -11.01 17.07 22.44
C LYS A 39 -9.79 17.50 23.26
N VAL A 40 -9.05 18.48 22.72
CA VAL A 40 -7.84 19.01 23.34
C VAL A 40 -8.01 20.51 23.51
N GLU A 41 -8.07 20.94 24.77
CA GLU A 41 -8.36 22.34 25.11
C GLU A 41 -7.08 23.13 25.45
N ASP A 42 -5.99 22.43 25.80
CA ASP A 42 -4.74 23.08 26.19
C ASP A 42 -3.45 22.40 25.69
N VAL A 43 -2.33 23.12 25.87
CA VAL A 43 -0.99 22.69 25.47
C VAL A 43 -0.50 21.46 26.25
N LYS A 44 -0.89 21.31 27.52
CA LYS A 44 -0.42 20.20 28.37
C LYS A 44 -1.04 18.88 27.91
N GLU A 45 -2.34 18.89 27.62
CA GLU A 45 -3.06 17.75 27.05
C GLU A 45 -2.48 17.36 25.70
N PHE A 46 -2.23 18.34 24.83
CA PHE A 46 -1.61 18.09 23.53
C PHE A 46 -0.23 17.44 23.66
N LYS A 47 0.64 17.96 24.53
CA LYS A 47 1.95 17.37 24.80
C LYS A 47 1.85 15.96 25.38
N LYS A 48 0.84 15.68 26.20
CA LYS A 48 0.57 14.34 26.72
C LYS A 48 0.18 13.38 25.59
N LEU A 49 -0.64 13.82 24.63
CA LEU A 49 -0.99 13.01 23.47
C LEU A 49 0.24 12.69 22.61
N LEU A 50 1.09 13.67 22.30
CA LEU A 50 2.32 13.43 21.53
C LEU A 50 3.25 12.41 22.20
N ARG A 51 3.33 12.41 23.54
CA ARG A 51 4.17 11.45 24.28
C ARG A 51 3.57 10.05 24.39
N THR A 52 2.24 9.92 24.29
CA THR A 52 1.53 8.67 24.57
C THR A 52 0.98 7.98 23.33
N LYS A 53 0.88 8.70 22.20
CA LYS A 53 0.30 8.23 20.95
C LYS A 53 1.34 8.27 19.84
N THR A 54 1.65 7.10 19.29
CA THR A 54 2.61 6.91 18.20
C THR A 54 2.04 7.26 16.83
N ASN A 55 0.71 7.30 16.70
CA ASN A 55 0.01 7.62 15.46
C ASN A 55 -1.18 8.52 15.78
N LEU A 56 -1.02 9.83 15.58
CA LEU A 56 -1.97 10.85 16.01
C LEU A 56 -2.34 11.74 14.83
N LEU A 57 -3.64 11.83 14.53
CA LEU A 57 -4.21 12.78 13.57
C LEU A 57 -4.95 13.88 14.31
N VAL A 58 -4.49 15.11 14.15
CA VAL A 58 -4.99 16.29 14.85
C VAL A 58 -5.82 17.11 13.88
N ILE A 59 -7.10 17.29 14.21
CA ILE A 59 -8.07 18.08 13.46
C ILE A 59 -8.11 19.47 14.09
N CYS A 60 -7.53 20.45 13.42
CA CYS A 60 -7.53 21.85 13.84
C CYS A 60 -8.58 22.62 13.05
N VAL A 61 -9.50 23.31 13.73
CA VAL A 61 -10.60 24.01 13.06
C VAL A 61 -10.74 25.44 13.57
N GLN A 62 -11.23 26.33 12.71
CA GLN A 62 -11.50 27.71 13.11
C GLN A 62 -12.88 27.88 13.78
N SER A 63 -13.85 27.02 13.47
CA SER A 63 -15.21 27.06 13.99
C SER A 63 -15.79 25.65 14.11
N GLU A 64 -16.58 25.38 15.15
CA GLU A 64 -17.28 24.09 15.29
C GLU A 64 -18.31 23.84 14.18
N LYS A 65 -18.79 24.92 13.55
CA LYS A 65 -19.72 24.84 12.41
C LYS A 65 -19.07 24.17 11.21
N SER A 66 -17.77 24.38 11.01
CA SER A 66 -16.98 23.84 9.90
C SER A 66 -16.94 22.31 9.89
N THR A 67 -17.00 21.67 11.06
CA THR A 67 -16.95 20.21 11.17
C THR A 67 -18.29 19.55 11.39
N THR A 68 -19.40 20.30 11.47
CA THR A 68 -20.71 19.72 11.81
C THR A 68 -21.09 18.55 10.87
N LYS A 69 -20.75 18.65 9.58
CA LYS A 69 -20.96 17.58 8.59
C LYS A 69 -19.91 16.46 8.62
N LEU A 70 -18.72 16.74 9.15
CA LEU A 70 -17.57 15.82 9.21
C LEU A 70 -17.43 15.10 10.55
N ASN A 71 -18.09 15.56 11.62
CA ASN A 71 -17.99 14.97 12.95
C ASN A 71 -18.32 13.47 12.92
N LYS A 72 -19.38 13.08 12.20
CA LYS A 72 -19.72 11.66 12.04
C LYS A 72 -18.60 10.89 11.35
N LEU A 73 -18.02 11.44 10.28
CA LEU A 73 -16.88 10.83 9.58
C LEU A 73 -15.69 10.64 10.52
N PHE A 74 -15.34 11.65 11.33
CA PHE A 74 -14.23 11.56 12.26
C PHE A 74 -14.47 10.54 13.38
N GLU A 75 -15.70 10.44 13.89
CA GLU A 75 -16.07 9.39 14.86
C GLU A 75 -15.97 8.00 14.24
N ASP A 76 -16.50 7.81 13.03
CA ASP A 76 -16.45 6.53 12.32
C ASP A 76 -14.99 6.12 12.07
N VAL A 77 -14.12 7.05 11.64
CA VAL A 77 -12.68 6.81 11.46
C VAL A 77 -11.99 6.50 12.79
N ALA A 78 -12.32 7.21 13.87
CA ALA A 78 -11.75 6.97 15.20
C ALA A 78 -12.13 5.59 15.75
N GLU A 79 -13.34 5.11 15.44
CA GLU A 79 -13.79 3.77 15.77
C GLU A 79 -12.99 2.70 15.01
N GLU A 80 -12.89 2.83 13.68
CA GLU A 80 -12.16 1.88 12.83
C GLU A 80 -10.67 1.81 13.20
N MET A 81 -10.09 2.95 13.55
CA MET A 81 -8.67 3.06 13.89
C MET A 81 -8.37 2.84 15.37
N LYS A 82 -9.35 2.40 16.16
CA LYS A 82 -9.16 2.15 17.59
C LYS A 82 -8.00 1.17 17.83
N GLY A 83 -7.04 1.61 18.63
CA GLY A 83 -5.82 0.84 18.94
C GLY A 83 -4.70 0.95 17.89
N LYS A 84 -4.96 1.52 16.71
CA LYS A 84 -3.97 1.72 15.63
C LYS A 84 -3.58 3.19 15.44
N ALA A 85 -4.54 4.10 15.58
CA ALA A 85 -4.32 5.55 15.55
C ALA A 85 -5.26 6.25 16.54
N THR A 86 -4.98 7.52 16.83
CA THR A 86 -5.81 8.38 17.66
C THR A 86 -6.18 9.63 16.88
N LEU A 87 -7.44 10.04 16.94
CA LEU A 87 -7.90 11.32 16.41
C LEU A 87 -8.04 12.30 17.58
N ALA A 88 -7.52 13.51 17.40
CA ALA A 88 -7.67 14.61 18.35
C ALA A 88 -8.29 15.82 17.64
N TYR A 89 -9.06 16.61 18.39
CA TYR A 89 -9.76 17.79 17.89
C TYR A 89 -9.34 19.03 18.68
N ILE A 90 -9.00 20.09 17.96
CA ILE A 90 -8.59 21.39 18.51
C ILE A 90 -9.42 22.50 17.85
N ASN A 91 -10.11 23.29 18.67
CA ASN A 91 -10.85 24.47 18.23
C ASN A 91 -9.98 25.72 18.36
N CYS A 92 -9.38 26.15 17.26
CA CYS A 92 -8.53 27.35 17.17
C CYS A 92 -9.32 28.66 17.22
N GLY A 93 -10.64 28.62 17.02
CA GLY A 93 -11.52 29.77 17.20
C GLY A 93 -11.65 30.18 18.67
N ALA A 94 -11.67 29.19 19.58
CA ALA A 94 -11.81 29.39 21.01
C ALA A 94 -10.50 29.87 21.67
N ASP A 95 -9.35 29.29 21.32
CA ASP A 95 -8.04 29.71 21.85
C ASP A 95 -6.99 29.91 20.75
N LYS A 96 -6.89 31.15 20.28
CA LYS A 96 -5.90 31.57 19.28
C LYS A 96 -4.46 31.47 19.80
N LYS A 97 -4.20 31.59 21.11
CA LYS A 97 -2.84 31.52 21.68
C LYS A 97 -2.35 30.07 21.65
N PHE A 98 -3.24 29.12 21.91
CA PHE A 98 -2.93 27.70 21.80
C PHE A 98 -2.51 27.32 20.38
N CYS A 99 -3.32 27.63 19.36
CA CYS A 99 -3.00 27.28 17.97
C CYS A 99 -1.78 28.01 17.41
N LYS A 100 -1.50 29.25 17.85
CA LYS A 100 -0.23 29.94 17.54
C LYS A 100 0.99 29.15 18.04
N LYS A 101 0.94 28.57 19.24
CA LYS A 101 2.02 27.71 19.76
C LYS A 101 2.20 26.43 18.96
N LEU A 102 1.13 25.92 18.36
CA LEU A 102 1.14 24.77 17.45
C LEU A 102 1.60 25.11 16.04
N LYS A 103 1.80 26.40 15.72
CA LYS A 103 2.03 26.91 14.36
C LYS A 103 0.92 26.45 13.41
N VAL A 104 -0.32 26.62 13.84
CA VAL A 104 -1.54 26.27 13.09
C VAL A 104 -2.45 27.49 13.02
N ALA A 105 -2.92 27.82 11.82
CA ALA A 105 -3.86 28.90 11.55
C ALA A 105 -4.80 28.44 10.42
N PRO A 106 -5.75 27.52 10.73
CA PRO A 106 -6.61 26.94 9.71
C PRO A 106 -7.56 28.00 9.19
N GLU A 107 -7.73 28.10 7.86
CA GLU A 107 -8.78 28.96 7.28
C GLU A 107 -10.18 28.40 7.61
N ASP A 108 -10.33 27.08 7.51
CA ASP A 108 -11.56 26.36 7.87
C ASP A 108 -11.23 25.12 8.72
N ILE A 109 -10.54 24.15 8.09
CA ILE A 109 -10.08 22.92 8.71
C ILE A 109 -8.67 22.57 8.20
N GLU A 110 -7.77 22.22 9.11
CA GLU A 110 -6.42 21.71 8.81
C GLU A 110 -6.17 20.45 9.63
N LEU A 111 -5.79 19.36 8.96
CA LEU A 111 -5.47 18.09 9.61
C LEU A 111 -3.95 17.89 9.61
N LYS A 112 -3.38 17.63 10.79
CA LYS A 112 -1.94 17.39 10.98
C LYS A 112 -1.70 16.01 11.52
N HIS A 113 -0.79 15.27 10.89
CA HIS A 113 -0.37 13.96 11.36
C HIS A 113 0.94 14.04 12.14
N TYR A 114 0.97 13.33 13.25
CA TYR A 114 2.14 13.16 14.09
C TYR A 114 2.43 11.67 14.24
N LYS A 115 3.71 11.31 14.11
CA LYS A 115 4.22 9.96 14.26
C LYS A 115 5.30 9.96 15.34
N ASP A 116 5.16 9.07 16.32
CA ASP A 116 6.12 8.91 17.41
C ASP A 116 6.44 10.23 18.16
N GLY A 117 5.44 11.10 18.29
CA GLY A 117 5.53 12.39 18.97
C GLY A 117 6.08 13.54 18.11
N GLU A 118 6.51 13.27 16.89
CA GLU A 118 7.02 14.27 15.95
C GLU A 118 6.02 14.57 14.83
N PHE A 119 6.11 15.77 14.25
CA PHE A 119 5.30 16.14 13.09
C PHE A 119 5.75 15.33 11.87
N ASN A 120 4.81 14.63 11.25
CA ASN A 120 5.07 13.86 10.03
C ASN A 120 4.73 14.69 8.79
N LYS A 121 3.43 14.99 8.60
CA LYS A 121 2.94 15.78 7.47
C LYS A 121 1.54 16.34 7.75
N ASN A 122 1.16 17.33 6.94
CA ASN A 122 -0.24 17.70 6.81
C ASN A 122 -0.99 16.59 6.07
N TYR A 123 -2.24 16.35 6.45
CA TYR A 123 -3.13 15.45 5.73
C TYR A 123 -3.43 16.05 4.36
N ASP A 124 -3.17 15.28 3.31
CA ASP A 124 -3.14 15.72 1.92
C ASP A 124 -4.08 14.89 1.03
N ARG A 125 -5.01 14.14 1.63
CA ARG A 125 -5.94 13.28 0.91
C ARG A 125 -7.38 13.75 1.03
N LYS A 126 -8.32 13.07 0.36
CA LYS A 126 -9.75 13.44 0.42
C LYS A 126 -10.30 13.22 1.84
N LEU A 127 -11.20 14.09 2.30
CA LEU A 127 -11.94 13.89 3.56
C LEU A 127 -13.04 12.84 3.37
N ALA A 128 -12.63 11.59 3.21
CA ALA A 128 -13.49 10.43 3.04
C ALA A 128 -13.00 9.28 3.92
N PHE A 129 -13.93 8.44 4.39
CA PHE A 129 -13.65 7.37 5.38
C PHE A 129 -12.48 6.48 4.97
N LYS A 130 -12.54 5.90 3.77
CA LYS A 130 -11.50 4.99 3.25
C LYS A 130 -10.14 5.69 3.10
N SER A 131 -10.14 6.95 2.65
CA SER A 131 -8.91 7.73 2.46
C SER A 131 -8.21 8.00 3.79
N MET A 132 -8.98 8.43 4.81
CA MET A 132 -8.46 8.70 6.14
C MET A 132 -7.97 7.43 6.83
N VAL A 133 -8.71 6.32 6.75
CA VAL A 133 -8.30 5.02 7.30
C VAL A 133 -7.00 4.54 6.63
N ASN A 134 -6.93 4.57 5.30
CA ASN A 134 -5.73 4.17 4.56
C ASN A 134 -4.53 5.04 4.90
N PHE A 135 -4.74 6.35 5.08
CA PHE A 135 -3.68 7.26 5.52
C PHE A 135 -3.20 6.91 6.92
N LEU A 136 -4.10 6.61 7.86
CA LEU A 136 -3.71 6.27 9.23
C LEU A 136 -3.04 4.90 9.32
N LEU A 137 -3.32 3.97 8.41
CA LEU A 137 -2.63 2.68 8.32
C LEU A 137 -1.22 2.80 7.72
N ASP A 138 -1.02 3.70 6.75
CA ASP A 138 0.29 4.03 6.18
C ASP A 138 0.43 5.55 5.97
N PRO A 139 0.79 6.30 7.02
CA PRO A 139 0.88 7.76 6.96
C PRO A 139 2.13 8.25 6.21
N THR A 140 3.03 7.33 5.88
CA THR A 140 4.18 7.54 4.99
C THR A 140 3.89 7.12 3.55
N GLY A 141 2.69 6.59 3.31
CA GLY A 141 2.21 6.19 2.00
C GLY A 141 1.84 7.40 1.15
N ASP A 142 2.10 7.28 -0.14
CA ASP A 142 1.73 8.30 -1.11
C ASP A 142 0.20 8.39 -1.26
N ILE A 143 -0.27 9.48 -1.86
CA ILE A 143 -1.67 9.64 -2.21
C ILE A 143 -2.07 8.50 -3.17
N PRO A 144 -3.18 7.78 -2.94
CA PRO A 144 -3.68 6.79 -3.89
C PRO A 144 -3.91 7.39 -5.28
N TRP A 145 -3.80 6.60 -6.34
CA TRP A 145 -3.94 7.09 -7.72
C TRP A 145 -5.31 7.73 -7.98
N GLU A 146 -6.37 7.19 -7.40
CA GLU A 146 -7.76 7.67 -7.56
C GLU A 146 -8.02 9.00 -6.82
N GLU A 147 -7.07 9.42 -5.99
CA GLU A 147 -7.13 10.66 -5.24
C GLU A 147 -6.11 11.69 -5.72
N ASP A 148 -5.18 11.28 -6.59
CA ASP A 148 -4.14 12.14 -7.12
C ASP A 148 -4.66 12.99 -8.28
N PRO A 149 -4.76 14.33 -8.12
CA PRO A 149 -5.25 15.20 -9.19
C PRO A 149 -4.29 15.28 -10.39
N THR A 150 -3.04 14.86 -10.23
CA THR A 150 -2.05 14.84 -11.32
C THR A 150 -2.13 13.57 -12.17
N ALA A 151 -2.87 12.55 -11.72
CA ALA A 151 -2.95 11.25 -12.35
C ALA A 151 -4.32 10.93 -12.97
N THR A 152 -5.09 11.96 -13.33
CA THR A 152 -6.45 11.80 -13.89
C THR A 152 -6.50 11.03 -15.21
N ASP A 153 -5.43 11.07 -16.00
CA ASP A 153 -5.33 10.35 -17.28
C ASP A 153 -4.77 8.92 -17.11
N VAL A 154 -4.45 8.49 -15.88
CA VAL A 154 -4.06 7.10 -15.58
C VAL A 154 -5.29 6.30 -15.19
N VAL A 155 -5.51 5.19 -15.88
CA VAL A 155 -6.59 4.26 -15.52
C VAL A 155 -6.14 3.43 -14.32
N HIS A 156 -6.80 3.60 -13.18
CA HIS A 156 -6.55 2.76 -12.01
C HIS A 156 -7.47 1.54 -12.01
N ILE A 157 -6.88 0.34 -11.86
CA ILE A 157 -7.62 -0.91 -11.79
C ILE A 157 -7.48 -1.52 -10.41
N ASN A 158 -8.63 -1.84 -9.82
CA ASN A 158 -8.75 -2.34 -8.46
C ASN A 158 -9.36 -3.75 -8.39
N SER A 159 -9.55 -4.45 -9.52
CA SER A 159 -10.00 -5.83 -9.58
C SER A 159 -9.61 -6.53 -10.88
N GLU A 160 -9.52 -7.86 -10.85
CA GLU A 160 -9.21 -8.69 -12.01
C GLU A 160 -10.27 -8.59 -13.11
N ASP A 161 -11.55 -8.51 -12.72
CA ASP A 161 -12.67 -8.33 -13.65
C ASP A 161 -12.61 -6.99 -14.39
N ALA A 162 -12.28 -5.91 -13.66
CA ALA A 162 -12.10 -4.60 -14.28
C ALA A 162 -10.93 -4.61 -15.26
N PHE A 163 -9.82 -5.28 -14.90
CA PHE A 163 -8.69 -5.44 -15.81
C PHE A 163 -9.06 -6.22 -17.07
N THR A 164 -9.72 -7.36 -16.90
CA THR A 164 -10.15 -8.22 -18.01
C THR A 164 -11.11 -7.48 -18.95
N LYS A 165 -12.03 -6.68 -18.40
CA LYS A 165 -12.93 -5.84 -19.18
C LYS A 165 -12.16 -4.76 -19.94
N LEU A 166 -11.17 -4.13 -19.32
CA LEU A 166 -10.33 -3.12 -19.98
C LEU A 166 -9.58 -3.73 -21.16
N LEU A 167 -8.91 -4.88 -20.97
CA LEU A 167 -8.17 -5.58 -22.03
C LEU A 167 -9.05 -5.97 -23.23
N LYS A 168 -10.35 -6.22 -23.03
CA LYS A 168 -11.30 -6.54 -24.11
C LYS A 168 -11.88 -5.31 -24.79
N LYS A 169 -12.09 -4.24 -24.04
CA LYS A 169 -12.80 -3.03 -24.52
C LYS A 169 -11.86 -2.04 -25.20
N ASP A 170 -10.65 -1.91 -24.68
CA ASP A 170 -9.75 -0.86 -25.13
C ASP A 170 -9.22 -1.15 -26.53
N LYS A 171 -9.30 -0.13 -27.39
CA LYS A 171 -8.79 -0.18 -28.77
C LYS A 171 -7.34 0.26 -28.83
N ASN A 172 -6.90 1.07 -27.87
CA ASN A 172 -5.55 1.56 -27.78
C ASN A 172 -4.64 0.51 -27.12
N PRO A 173 -3.37 0.41 -27.52
CA PRO A 173 -2.41 -0.37 -26.76
C PRO A 173 -2.23 0.21 -25.35
N LEU A 174 -1.95 -0.66 -24.38
CA LEU A 174 -1.88 -0.30 -22.97
C LEU A 174 -0.46 -0.46 -22.46
N LEU A 175 -0.01 0.47 -21.63
CA LEU A 175 1.18 0.27 -20.80
C LEU A 175 0.72 0.14 -19.35
N VAL A 176 0.88 -1.05 -18.78
CA VAL A 176 0.37 -1.39 -17.45
C VAL A 176 1.52 -1.44 -16.47
N MET A 177 1.48 -0.58 -15.45
CA MET A 177 2.39 -0.58 -14.32
C MET A 177 1.79 -1.41 -13.17
N PHE A 178 2.38 -2.58 -12.93
CA PHE A 178 2.13 -3.38 -11.73
C PHE A 178 3.02 -2.86 -10.61
N TYR A 179 2.41 -2.41 -9.52
CA TYR A 179 3.10 -1.73 -8.42
C TYR A 179 2.64 -2.22 -7.05
N ALA A 180 3.37 -1.78 -6.02
CA ALA A 180 2.99 -1.89 -4.62
C ALA A 180 3.10 -0.51 -3.94
N PRO A 181 2.16 -0.10 -3.07
CA PRO A 181 2.17 1.24 -2.47
C PRO A 181 3.39 1.54 -1.60
N TRP A 182 4.02 0.51 -1.02
CA TRP A 182 5.22 0.64 -0.20
C TRP A 182 6.53 0.71 -1.02
N CYS A 183 6.49 0.44 -2.33
CA CYS A 183 7.69 0.37 -3.15
C CYS A 183 8.21 1.76 -3.50
N GLY A 184 9.39 2.14 -2.98
CA GLY A 184 10.00 3.44 -3.23
C GLY A 184 10.30 3.74 -4.72
N TYR A 185 10.58 2.72 -5.54
CA TYR A 185 10.74 2.90 -6.99
C TYR A 185 9.41 3.25 -7.68
N CYS A 186 8.31 2.61 -7.27
CA CYS A 186 6.97 2.93 -7.77
C CYS A 186 6.57 4.36 -7.41
N LYS A 187 6.84 4.77 -6.17
CA LYS A 187 6.60 6.14 -5.68
C LYS A 187 7.30 7.19 -6.53
N ARG A 188 8.58 6.95 -6.86
CA ARG A 188 9.37 7.86 -7.73
C ARG A 188 8.86 7.90 -9.17
N LEU A 189 8.44 6.77 -9.72
CA LEU A 189 7.94 6.68 -11.09
C LEU A 189 6.53 7.26 -11.25
N LYS A 190 5.70 7.21 -10.21
CA LYS A 190 4.30 7.67 -10.22
C LYS A 190 4.06 9.01 -10.94
N PRO A 191 4.74 10.13 -10.57
CA PRO A 191 4.51 11.42 -11.22
C PRO A 191 4.89 11.42 -12.71
N ASP A 192 5.99 10.75 -13.07
CA ASP A 192 6.46 10.66 -14.44
C ASP A 192 5.53 9.80 -15.31
N PHE A 193 5.03 8.71 -14.75
CA PHE A 193 4.05 7.83 -15.40
C PHE A 193 2.71 8.55 -15.61
N ALA A 194 2.25 9.32 -14.61
CA ALA A 194 1.06 10.16 -14.74
C ALA A 194 1.23 11.23 -15.83
N SER A 195 2.36 11.94 -15.85
CA SER A 195 2.65 12.94 -16.87
C SER A 195 2.78 12.33 -18.28
N ALA A 196 3.39 11.14 -18.40
CA ALA A 196 3.43 10.40 -19.65
C ALA A 196 2.02 10.04 -20.13
N ALA A 197 1.14 9.59 -19.24
CA ALA A 197 -0.24 9.22 -19.57
C ALA A 197 -1.01 10.38 -20.19
N SER A 198 -0.92 11.57 -19.61
CA SER A 198 -1.54 12.78 -20.15
C SER A 198 -1.05 13.13 -21.55
N GLU A 199 0.22 12.88 -21.86
CA GLU A 199 0.83 13.19 -23.15
C GLU A 199 0.43 12.19 -24.25
N VAL A 200 0.22 10.92 -23.89
CA VAL A 200 -0.06 9.85 -24.86
C VAL A 200 -1.51 9.37 -24.91
N LYS A 201 -2.43 9.96 -24.12
CA LYS A 201 -3.82 9.50 -23.95
C LYS A 201 -4.65 9.29 -25.22
N SER A 202 -4.27 9.92 -26.34
CA SER A 202 -4.92 9.73 -27.63
C SER A 202 -4.50 8.45 -28.36
N GLN A 203 -3.32 7.92 -28.03
CA GLN A 203 -2.67 6.79 -28.72
C GLN A 203 -2.52 5.57 -27.83
N PHE A 204 -2.31 5.78 -26.52
CA PHE A 204 -2.03 4.73 -25.55
C PHE A 204 -2.82 4.95 -24.27
N THR A 205 -3.17 3.85 -23.60
CA THR A 205 -3.79 3.87 -22.27
C THR A 205 -2.76 3.45 -21.23
N LEU A 206 -2.42 4.35 -20.30
CA LEU A 206 -1.55 4.00 -19.18
C LEU A 206 -2.39 3.55 -17.98
N VAL A 207 -2.02 2.40 -17.41
CA VAL A 207 -2.79 1.72 -16.37
C VAL A 207 -1.92 1.49 -15.14
N GLY A 208 -2.42 1.84 -13.96
CA GLY A 208 -1.78 1.51 -12.69
C GLY A 208 -2.56 0.44 -11.94
N ILE A 209 -1.90 -0.66 -11.57
CA ILE A 209 -2.52 -1.75 -10.80
C ILE A 209 -1.69 -2.01 -9.54
N ASP A 210 -2.28 -1.75 -8.37
CA ASP A 210 -1.74 -2.22 -7.10
C ASP A 210 -1.94 -3.73 -7.06
N VAL A 211 -0.87 -4.51 -6.90
CA VAL A 211 -0.95 -5.97 -6.79
C VAL A 211 -0.38 -6.49 -5.46
N ASP A 212 -0.18 -5.61 -4.49
CA ASP A 212 0.29 -5.96 -3.15
C ASP A 212 -0.80 -6.63 -2.30
N LYS A 213 -2.07 -6.32 -2.59
CA LYS A 213 -3.22 -6.78 -1.80
C LYS A 213 -4.30 -7.40 -2.68
N ALA A 214 -5.16 -8.21 -2.06
CA ALA A 214 -6.43 -8.59 -2.67
C ALA A 214 -7.23 -7.31 -3.02
N PRO A 215 -7.95 -7.26 -4.15
CA PRO A 215 -8.36 -8.39 -5.00
C PRO A 215 -7.54 -8.62 -6.27
N THR A 216 -6.41 -7.93 -6.45
CA THR A 216 -5.60 -7.93 -7.69
C THR A 216 -4.32 -8.76 -7.57
N MET A 217 -4.05 -9.31 -6.38
CA MET A 217 -2.84 -10.07 -6.08
C MET A 217 -2.60 -11.27 -7.01
N ALA A 218 -3.65 -11.93 -7.50
CA ALA A 218 -3.53 -13.07 -8.42
C ALA A 218 -2.89 -12.69 -9.77
N LEU A 219 -3.03 -11.41 -10.18
CA LEU A 219 -2.37 -10.89 -11.39
C LEU A 219 -0.85 -11.00 -11.32
N ARG A 220 -0.25 -11.03 -10.11
CA ARG A 220 1.20 -11.26 -9.96
C ARG A 220 1.62 -12.60 -10.51
N MET A 221 0.88 -13.65 -10.16
CA MET A 221 1.17 -15.00 -10.65
C MET A 221 0.86 -15.10 -12.14
N GLN A 222 -0.29 -14.56 -12.57
CA GLN A 222 -0.72 -14.61 -13.96
C GLN A 222 0.27 -13.95 -14.93
N TYR A 223 0.89 -12.83 -14.53
CA TYR A 223 1.82 -12.07 -15.36
C TYR A 223 3.29 -12.19 -14.92
N ASN A 224 3.60 -13.15 -14.05
CA ASN A 224 4.95 -13.40 -13.53
C ASN A 224 5.66 -12.14 -12.99
N ILE A 225 4.95 -11.38 -12.13
CA ILE A 225 5.44 -10.14 -11.53
C ILE A 225 6.29 -10.46 -10.31
N THR A 226 7.60 -10.53 -10.51
CA THR A 226 8.60 -10.84 -9.48
C THR A 226 9.17 -9.62 -8.77
N GLY A 227 8.97 -8.41 -9.31
CA GLY A 227 9.50 -7.16 -8.75
C GLY A 227 8.66 -5.93 -9.12
N PHE A 228 8.93 -4.83 -8.44
CA PHE A 228 8.17 -3.58 -8.58
C PHE A 228 9.06 -2.36 -8.85
N PRO A 229 8.64 -1.43 -9.73
CA PRO A 229 7.52 -1.59 -10.66
C PRO A 229 7.86 -2.59 -11.77
N THR A 230 6.86 -3.31 -12.27
CA THR A 230 6.97 -4.04 -13.54
C THR A 230 5.99 -3.43 -14.54
N LEU A 231 6.50 -3.05 -15.71
CA LEU A 231 5.71 -2.42 -16.76
C LEU A 231 5.56 -3.40 -17.93
N LEU A 232 4.31 -3.74 -18.28
CA LEU A 232 3.99 -4.62 -19.40
C LEU A 232 3.15 -3.88 -20.43
N TYR A 233 3.50 -4.07 -21.69
CA TYR A 233 2.78 -3.50 -22.82
C TYR A 233 1.82 -4.52 -23.43
N PHE A 234 0.56 -4.12 -23.53
CA PHE A 234 -0.52 -4.93 -24.04
C PHE A 234 -1.00 -4.39 -25.38
N GLU A 235 -1.21 -5.29 -26.32
CA GLU A 235 -1.80 -4.98 -27.62
C GLU A 235 -2.82 -6.07 -27.95
N LYS A 236 -4.04 -5.68 -28.35
CA LYS A 236 -5.14 -6.61 -28.63
C LYS A 236 -5.41 -7.60 -27.47
N GLY A 237 -5.35 -7.08 -26.23
CA GLY A 237 -5.62 -7.84 -25.01
C GLY A 237 -4.53 -8.84 -24.60
N LYS A 238 -3.37 -8.85 -25.25
CA LYS A 238 -2.25 -9.76 -24.94
C LYS A 238 -1.00 -8.97 -24.58
N VAL A 239 -0.19 -9.50 -23.67
CA VAL A 239 1.16 -8.99 -23.41
C VAL A 239 1.99 -9.19 -24.67
N LYS A 240 2.56 -8.10 -25.19
CA LYS A 240 3.42 -8.12 -26.38
C LYS A 240 4.88 -7.86 -26.01
N TYR A 241 5.13 -6.90 -25.11
CA TYR A 241 6.47 -6.55 -24.68
C TYR A 241 6.55 -6.27 -23.18
N LYS A 242 7.70 -6.57 -22.58
CA LYS A 242 8.09 -6.05 -21.26
C LYS A 242 8.85 -4.73 -21.46
N TYR A 243 8.48 -3.70 -20.73
CA TYR A 243 9.26 -2.45 -20.71
C TYR A 243 10.58 -2.68 -19.97
N GLY A 244 11.66 -2.10 -20.47
CA GLY A 244 13.00 -2.30 -19.89
C GLY A 244 13.95 -1.12 -20.04
N LEU A 245 13.44 0.10 -20.21
CA LEU A 245 14.25 1.31 -20.12
C LEU A 245 14.13 1.93 -18.71
N ASP A 246 14.76 3.08 -18.52
CA ASP A 246 14.77 3.80 -17.24
C ASP A 246 13.36 4.23 -16.80
N ASN A 247 13.11 4.20 -15.49
CA ASN A 247 11.81 4.56 -14.92
C ASN A 247 11.64 6.09 -14.84
N ASP A 248 11.54 6.74 -15.99
CA ASP A 248 11.31 8.17 -16.13
C ASP A 248 10.39 8.49 -17.33
N LYS A 249 9.81 9.69 -17.32
CA LYS A 249 8.86 10.12 -18.37
C LYS A 249 9.46 10.03 -19.76
N LYS A 250 10.69 10.54 -19.95
CA LYS A 250 11.35 10.63 -21.26
C LYS A 250 11.56 9.23 -21.85
N SER A 251 12.02 8.30 -21.04
CA SER A 251 12.27 6.91 -21.41
C SER A 251 10.97 6.17 -21.74
N ILE A 252 9.88 6.40 -20.99
CA ILE A 252 8.55 5.86 -21.32
C ILE A 252 8.08 6.35 -22.68
N LEU A 253 8.11 7.67 -22.92
CA LEU A 253 7.64 8.27 -24.17
C LEU A 253 8.47 7.83 -25.38
N ALA A 254 9.80 7.74 -25.22
CA ALA A 254 10.68 7.28 -26.28
C ALA A 254 10.40 5.81 -26.63
N TRP A 255 10.21 4.95 -25.63
CA TRP A 255 9.91 3.54 -25.83
C TRP A 255 8.55 3.30 -26.46
N LEU A 256 7.51 4.06 -26.06
CA LEU A 256 6.16 3.93 -26.63
C LEU A 256 6.11 4.22 -28.13
N LYS A 257 7.05 5.01 -28.67
CA LYS A 257 7.16 5.26 -30.11
C LYS A 257 7.61 4.03 -30.90
N ASN A 258 8.41 3.16 -30.29
CA ASN A 258 8.90 1.92 -30.90
C ASN A 258 9.03 0.81 -29.85
N PRO A 259 7.90 0.22 -29.40
CA PRO A 259 7.89 -0.77 -28.34
C PRO A 259 8.67 -2.03 -28.71
N SER A 260 9.57 -2.46 -27.84
CA SER A 260 10.32 -3.71 -27.98
C SER A 260 10.57 -4.35 -26.62
N ASN A 261 10.80 -5.65 -26.59
CA ASN A 261 11.33 -6.28 -25.39
C ASN A 261 12.68 -5.64 -25.00
N PRO A 262 13.07 -5.72 -23.71
CA PRO A 262 14.40 -5.32 -23.30
C PRO A 262 15.38 -6.14 -24.15
N LYS A 263 16.41 -5.49 -24.67
CA LYS A 263 17.46 -6.22 -25.39
C LYS A 263 17.98 -7.29 -24.44
N GLU A 264 18.06 -8.53 -24.95
CA GLU A 264 18.84 -9.53 -24.24
C GLU A 264 20.23 -8.94 -24.05
N PRO A 265 20.79 -9.05 -22.84
CA PRO A 265 22.11 -8.54 -22.61
C PRO A 265 23.09 -9.22 -23.56
N GLU A 266 23.93 -8.44 -24.23
CA GLU A 266 25.10 -9.01 -24.89
C GLU A 266 25.87 -9.83 -23.85
N GLN A 267 26.33 -11.02 -24.28
CA GLN A 267 27.15 -11.88 -23.42
C GLN A 267 28.44 -11.15 -23.09
N GLU A 268 28.46 -10.49 -21.94
CA GLU A 268 29.67 -9.90 -21.39
C GLU A 268 30.57 -10.99 -20.80
N PRO A 269 31.90 -10.80 -20.82
CA PRO A 269 32.83 -11.74 -20.21
C PRO A 269 32.42 -12.00 -18.76
N VAL A 270 32.41 -13.28 -18.40
CA VAL A 270 32.05 -13.71 -17.06
C VAL A 270 33.09 -13.15 -16.10
N TRP A 271 32.66 -12.48 -15.03
CA TRP A 271 33.59 -11.86 -14.08
C TRP A 271 34.55 -12.87 -13.44
N ALA A 272 34.25 -14.17 -13.54
CA ALA A 272 35.08 -15.29 -13.10
C ALA A 272 36.47 -15.31 -13.75
N ASP A 273 36.61 -14.71 -14.93
CA ASP A 273 37.89 -14.67 -15.64
C ASP A 273 38.80 -13.53 -15.13
N GLU A 274 38.29 -12.63 -14.28
CA GLU A 274 39.09 -11.56 -13.68
C GLU A 274 39.71 -12.01 -12.34
N PRO A 275 41.04 -11.88 -12.15
CA PRO A 275 41.69 -12.24 -10.90
C PRO A 275 41.15 -11.41 -9.73
N SER A 276 40.56 -12.06 -8.74
CA SER A 276 40.09 -11.41 -7.51
C SER A 276 40.06 -12.37 -6.32
N ASP A 277 39.97 -11.82 -5.09
CA ASP A 277 39.75 -12.60 -3.86
C ASP A 277 38.27 -12.99 -3.65
N VAL A 278 37.40 -12.67 -4.63
CA VAL A 278 35.98 -13.04 -4.61
C VAL A 278 35.83 -14.43 -5.20
N VAL A 279 35.16 -15.33 -4.49
CA VAL A 279 34.92 -16.69 -4.99
C VAL A 279 33.73 -16.68 -5.95
N HIS A 280 33.87 -17.28 -7.12
CA HIS A 280 32.77 -17.41 -8.08
C HIS A 280 32.00 -18.70 -7.84
N LEU A 281 30.74 -18.58 -7.48
CA LEU A 281 29.87 -19.72 -7.22
C LEU A 281 29.00 -20.01 -8.44
N THR A 282 28.65 -21.29 -8.55
CA THR A 282 27.70 -21.84 -9.49
C THR A 282 26.59 -22.53 -8.71
N ASP A 283 25.47 -22.84 -9.35
CA ASP A 283 24.38 -23.59 -8.72
C ASP A 283 24.88 -24.90 -8.08
N ALA A 284 25.88 -25.54 -8.68
CA ALA A 284 26.48 -26.77 -8.18
C ALA A 284 27.41 -26.58 -6.95
N THR A 285 28.01 -25.40 -6.78
CA THR A 285 29.01 -25.14 -5.72
C THR A 285 28.49 -24.26 -4.59
N PHE A 286 27.37 -23.58 -4.80
CA PHE A 286 26.79 -22.63 -3.86
C PHE A 286 26.50 -23.26 -2.49
N SER A 287 25.77 -24.38 -2.47
CA SER A 287 25.33 -25.03 -1.24
C SER A 287 26.49 -25.48 -0.37
N ASP A 288 27.48 -26.14 -0.96
CA ASP A 288 28.65 -26.65 -0.25
C ASP A 288 29.52 -25.50 0.28
N PHE A 289 29.72 -24.45 -0.53
CA PHE A 289 30.53 -23.30 -0.13
C PHE A 289 29.94 -22.56 1.07
N VAL A 290 28.62 -22.33 1.07
CA VAL A 290 27.94 -21.66 2.19
C VAL A 290 27.96 -22.51 3.45
N GLN A 291 27.89 -23.85 3.33
CA GLN A 291 27.96 -24.75 4.48
C GLN A 291 29.37 -24.85 5.09
N GLN A 292 30.41 -24.79 4.27
CA GLN A 292 31.80 -24.97 4.71
C GLN A 292 32.43 -23.72 5.32
N ASN A 293 31.86 -22.53 5.06
CA ASN A 293 32.42 -21.26 5.51
C ASN A 293 31.54 -20.63 6.60
N PRO A 294 32.09 -20.27 7.78
CA PRO A 294 31.31 -19.78 8.91
C PRO A 294 30.67 -18.41 8.68
N SER A 295 31.17 -17.62 7.73
CA SER A 295 30.63 -16.31 7.38
C SER A 295 30.85 -16.05 5.89
N VAL A 296 29.74 -15.97 5.15
CA VAL A 296 29.73 -15.73 3.71
C VAL A 296 28.83 -14.56 3.38
N LEU A 297 29.33 -13.63 2.58
CA LEU A 297 28.53 -12.60 1.91
C LEU A 297 28.49 -12.95 0.42
N VAL A 298 27.29 -13.07 -0.16
CA VAL A 298 27.11 -13.41 -1.58
C VAL A 298 26.48 -12.22 -2.31
N MET A 299 27.06 -11.82 -3.44
CA MET A 299 26.51 -10.83 -4.36
C MET A 299 25.91 -11.51 -5.59
N PHE A 300 24.61 -11.77 -5.58
CA PHE A 300 23.88 -12.19 -6.78
C PHE A 300 23.84 -11.03 -7.79
N TYR A 301 24.40 -11.26 -8.98
CA TYR A 301 24.58 -10.22 -9.97
C TYR A 301 24.20 -10.69 -11.37
N ALA A 302 24.12 -9.74 -12.29
CA ALA A 302 24.13 -10.01 -13.71
C ALA A 302 25.30 -9.23 -14.33
N PRO A 303 26.13 -9.85 -15.19
CA PRO A 303 27.36 -9.21 -15.67
C PRO A 303 27.08 -7.91 -16.43
N TRP A 304 25.95 -7.83 -17.14
CA TRP A 304 25.48 -6.65 -17.86
C TRP A 304 24.87 -5.54 -16.98
N CYS A 305 24.58 -5.80 -15.71
CA CYS A 305 23.86 -4.84 -14.86
C CYS A 305 24.78 -3.68 -14.46
N GLY A 306 24.45 -2.46 -14.89
CA GLY A 306 25.22 -1.26 -14.57
C GLY A 306 25.37 -1.00 -13.06
N HIS A 307 24.35 -1.30 -12.25
CA HIS A 307 24.44 -1.20 -10.80
C HIS A 307 25.43 -2.20 -10.20
N CYS A 308 25.40 -3.46 -10.68
CA CYS A 308 26.34 -4.49 -10.27
C CYS A 308 27.77 -4.09 -10.65
N LYS A 309 27.99 -3.63 -11.89
CA LYS A 309 29.30 -3.14 -12.35
C LYS A 309 29.82 -2.00 -11.49
N LYS A 310 28.94 -1.08 -11.08
CA LYS A 310 29.32 0.03 -10.20
C LYS A 310 29.72 -0.44 -8.79
N MET A 311 29.09 -1.51 -8.29
CA MET A 311 29.38 -2.08 -6.98
C MET A 311 30.61 -3.02 -6.99
N LYS A 312 30.91 -3.64 -8.14
CA LYS A 312 31.98 -4.65 -8.29
C LYS A 312 33.33 -4.21 -7.68
N PRO A 313 33.86 -3.00 -7.94
CA PRO A 313 35.17 -2.60 -7.40
C PRO A 313 35.20 -2.58 -5.87
N ASP A 314 34.18 -1.99 -5.24
CA ASP A 314 34.08 -1.91 -3.79
C ASP A 314 33.91 -3.30 -3.16
N TYR A 315 33.15 -4.18 -3.83
CA TYR A 315 32.94 -5.56 -3.39
C TYR A 315 34.23 -6.39 -3.45
N THR A 316 35.00 -6.26 -4.54
CA THR A 316 36.30 -6.91 -4.68
C THR A 316 37.31 -6.40 -3.66
N GLN A 317 37.33 -5.09 -3.38
CA GLN A 317 38.21 -4.51 -2.35
C GLN A 317 37.82 -4.97 -0.93
N ALA A 318 36.52 -5.11 -0.65
CA ALA A 318 36.04 -5.67 0.60
C ALA A 318 36.51 -7.13 0.78
N ALA A 319 36.51 -7.93 -0.29
CA ALA A 319 36.96 -9.32 -0.23
C ALA A 319 38.44 -9.43 0.15
N GLN A 320 39.28 -8.57 -0.42
CA GLN A 320 40.70 -8.46 -0.06
C GLN A 320 40.87 -8.11 1.42
N THR A 321 40.12 -7.11 1.91
CA THR A 321 40.22 -6.62 3.30
C THR A 321 39.74 -7.64 4.34
N LEU A 322 38.78 -8.48 3.97
CA LEU A 322 38.10 -9.40 4.87
C LEU A 322 38.69 -10.82 4.87
N LYS A 323 39.63 -11.10 3.96
CA LYS A 323 40.28 -12.41 3.78
C LYS A 323 40.82 -13.00 5.10
N ASP A 324 41.48 -12.18 5.91
CA ASP A 324 42.09 -12.61 7.18
C ASP A 324 41.09 -12.71 8.34
N LYS A 325 39.85 -12.20 8.15
CA LYS A 325 38.79 -12.20 9.17
C LYS A 325 37.83 -13.39 9.05
N GLN A 326 38.17 -14.38 8.22
CA GLN A 326 37.33 -15.55 7.92
C GLN A 326 35.95 -15.20 7.34
N VAL A 327 35.79 -14.00 6.76
CA VAL A 327 34.58 -13.61 6.02
C VAL A 327 34.86 -13.77 4.54
N ARG A 328 34.16 -14.70 3.89
CA ARG A 328 34.31 -14.96 2.45
C ARG A 328 33.29 -14.16 1.67
N LEU A 329 33.74 -13.48 0.62
CA LEU A 329 32.88 -12.82 -0.35
C LEU A 329 32.81 -13.66 -1.61
N SER A 330 31.62 -13.75 -2.20
CA SER A 330 31.41 -14.51 -3.42
C SER A 330 30.46 -13.82 -4.39
N PHE A 331 30.69 -14.07 -5.67
CA PHE A 331 29.77 -13.75 -6.76
C PHE A 331 28.92 -14.97 -7.10
#